data_AF-A0A2N0XX20-F1
#
_entry.id   AF-A0A2N0XX20-F1
#
_cell.length_a   1.000
_cell.length_b   1.000
_cell.length_c   1.000
_cell.angle_alpha   90.00
_cell.angle_beta   90.00
_cell.angle_gamma   90.00
#
_symmetry.space_group_name_H-M   'P 1'
#
loop_
_entity.id
_entity.type
_entity.pdbx_description
1 polymer ?
#
loop_
_entity_poly.entity_id
_entity_poly.type
_entity_poly.pdbx_seq_one_letter_code
_entity_poly.pdbx_strand_id
1 'polypeptide(L)'
;MQESINSVIDTVTSQLDDSPMKDLLSSALKSCADERMSELEMLLMAKKQGQLSEDEFQLELDRERLLVEAEMLTWQIAAKADVQKVVNKTFHALAKTIL
;
A
#
# COMPACT_ATOMS: atom_id res chain seq x y z
N MET A 1 16.48 -5.37 -7.61
CA MET A 1 15.85 -4.09 -7.21
C MET A 1 14.70 -4.34 -6.27
N GLN A 2 13.87 -5.35 -6.56
CA GLN A 2 12.81 -5.84 -5.67
C GLN A 2 13.26 -6.09 -4.21
N GLU A 3 14.39 -6.78 -3.99
CA GLU A 3 14.94 -6.96 -2.64
C GLU A 3 15.29 -5.62 -1.96
N SER A 4 15.76 -4.63 -2.72
CA SER A 4 16.08 -3.30 -2.22
C SER A 4 14.83 -2.50 -1.87
N ILE A 5 13.77 -2.58 -2.69
CA ILE A 5 12.50 -1.91 -2.42
C ILE A 5 11.79 -2.56 -1.24
N ASN A 6 11.77 -3.89 -1.15
CA ASN A 6 11.23 -4.59 0.01
C ASN A 6 11.99 -4.24 1.29
N SER A 7 13.32 -4.14 1.22
CA SER A 7 14.13 -3.67 2.35
C SER A 7 13.84 -2.22 2.75
N VAL A 8 13.59 -1.33 1.79
CA VAL A 8 13.17 0.06 2.07
C VAL A 8 11.79 0.07 2.74
N ILE A 9 10.83 -0.70 2.21
CA ILE A 9 9.49 -0.81 2.80
C ILE A 9 9.59 -1.34 4.22
N ASP A 10 10.35 -2.41 4.46
CA ASP A 10 10.55 -2.98 5.80
C ASP A 10 11.19 -1.97 6.76
N THR A 11 12.16 -1.20 6.28
CA THR A 11 12.81 -0.15 7.07
C THR A 11 11.79 0.93 7.45
N VAL A 12 11.01 1.43 6.49
CA VAL A 12 10.03 2.50 6.73
C VAL A 12 8.88 2.01 7.61
N THR A 13 8.34 0.81 7.38
CA THR A 13 7.25 0.27 8.19
C THR A 13 7.72 -0.09 9.60
N SER A 14 8.98 -0.46 9.79
CA SER A 14 9.54 -0.68 11.13
C SER A 14 9.49 0.57 12.01
N GLN A 15 9.55 1.77 11.41
CA GLN A 15 9.49 3.07 12.08
C GLN A 15 8.07 3.48 12.48
N LEU A 16 7.03 2.80 11.97
CA LEU A 16 5.67 3.03 12.41
C LEU A 16 5.47 2.52 13.84
N ASP A 17 4.67 3.27 14.61
CA ASP A 17 4.24 2.85 15.95
C ASP A 17 3.64 1.45 15.91
N ASP A 18 3.90 0.68 16.97
CA ASP A 18 3.35 -0.65 17.09
C ASP A 18 1.82 -0.55 17.20
N SER A 19 1.14 -1.08 16.18
CA SER A 19 -0.31 -1.05 16.10
C SER A 19 -0.81 -2.40 15.57
N PRO A 20 -2.03 -2.82 15.95
CA PRO A 20 -2.62 -4.06 15.41
C PRO A 20 -2.75 -4.07 13.88
N MET A 21 -2.64 -2.91 13.24
CA MET A 21 -2.73 -2.75 11.78
C MET A 21 -1.38 -2.68 11.09
N LYS A 22 -0.26 -2.63 11.83
CA LYS A 22 1.10 -2.46 11.28
C LYS A 22 1.43 -3.52 10.24
N ASP A 23 1.18 -4.79 10.56
CA ASP A 23 1.46 -5.90 9.65
C ASP A 23 0.56 -5.85 8.42
N LEU A 24 -0.74 -5.57 8.61
CA LEU A 24 -1.70 -5.45 7.51
C LEU A 24 -1.30 -4.34 6.54
N LEU A 25 -0.96 -3.16 7.06
CA LEU A 25 -0.53 -2.02 6.25
C LEU A 25 0.80 -2.31 5.55
N SER A 26 1.73 -2.98 6.22
CA SER A 26 3.03 -3.36 5.65
C SER A 26 2.85 -4.35 4.50
N SER A 27 2.02 -5.38 4.67
CA SER A 27 1.71 -6.35 3.63
C SER A 27 0.97 -5.73 2.44
N ALA A 28 -0.01 -4.85 2.70
CA ALA A 28 -0.71 -4.15 1.63
C ALA A 28 0.22 -3.26 0.82
N LEU A 29 1.08 -2.47 1.49
CA LEU A 29 2.06 -1.60 0.83
C LEU A 29 3.07 -2.40 0.00
N LYS A 30 3.54 -3.54 0.53
CA LYS A 30 4.41 -4.46 -0.24
C LYS A 30 3.73 -4.96 -1.50
N SER A 31 2.47 -5.39 -1.41
CA SER A 31 1.70 -5.84 -2.58
C SER A 31 1.59 -4.74 -3.63
N CYS A 32 1.23 -3.52 -3.24
CA CYS A 32 1.17 -2.37 -4.14
C CYS A 32 2.53 -2.08 -4.79
N ALA A 33 3.61 -2.09 -4.00
CA ALA A 33 4.95 -1.82 -4.50
C ALA A 33 5.47 -2.91 -5.45
N ASP A 34 5.18 -4.18 -5.16
CA ASP A 34 5.53 -5.31 -6.04
C ASP A 34 4.83 -5.20 -7.39
N GLU A 35 3.56 -4.77 -7.42
CA GLU A 35 2.82 -4.54 -8.67
C GLU A 35 3.38 -3.40 -9.53
N ARG A 36 4.05 -2.42 -8.91
CA ARG A 36 4.65 -1.26 -9.59
C ARG A 36 6.16 -1.39 -9.82
N MET A 37 6.75 -2.52 -9.43
CA MET A 37 8.19 -2.77 -9.53
C MET A 37 8.71 -2.59 -10.95
N SER A 38 8.00 -3.16 -11.93
CA SER A 38 8.37 -3.09 -13.34
C SER A 38 8.41 -1.65 -13.84
N GLU A 39 7.41 -0.84 -13.51
CA GLU A 39 7.34 0.57 -13.88
C GLU A 39 8.48 1.39 -13.27
N LEU A 40 8.79 1.19 -11.98
CA LEU A 40 9.91 1.86 -11.32
C LEU A 40 11.27 1.48 -11.96
N GLU A 41 11.44 0.21 -12.35
CA GLU A 41 12.63 -0.25 -13.07
C GLU A 41 12.75 0.42 -14.44
N MET A 42 11.65 0.52 -15.19
CA MET A 42 11.61 1.21 -16.48
C MET A 42 11.95 2.69 -16.36
N LEU A 43 11.38 3.40 -15.37
CA LEU A 43 11.69 4.81 -15.12
C LEU A 43 13.17 5.03 -14.81
N LEU A 44 13.76 4.17 -13.97
CA LEU A 44 15.18 4.26 -13.64
C LEU A 44 16.07 4.00 -14.87
N MET A 45 15.71 3.03 -15.71
CA MET A 45 16.44 2.75 -16.95
C MET A 45 16.35 3.92 -17.93
N ALA A 46 15.15 4.48 -18.13
CA ALA A 46 14.94 5.64 -19.00
C ALA A 46 15.77 6.85 -18.53
N LYS A 47 15.81 7.09 -17.23
CA LYS A 47 16.65 8.13 -16.61
C LYS A 47 18.14 7.89 -16.87
N LYS A 48 18.64 6.67 -16.65
CA LYS A 48 20.05 6.31 -16.91
C LYS A 48 20.45 6.43 -18.37
N GLN A 49 19.51 6.20 -19.29
CA GLN A 49 19.72 6.34 -20.73
C GLN A 49 19.59 7.80 -21.21
N GLY A 50 19.29 8.75 -20.31
CA GLY A 50 19.07 10.15 -20.66
C GLY A 50 17.78 10.39 -21.44
N GLN A 51 16.84 9.44 -21.43
CA GLN A 51 15.52 9.56 -22.05
C GLN A 51 14.55 10.39 -21.21
N LEU A 52 14.84 10.53 -19.91
CA LEU A 52 14.15 11.42 -18.99
C LEU A 52 15.15 12.43 -18.41
N SER A 53 14.75 13.70 -18.41
CA SER A 53 15.38 14.72 -17.58
C SER A 53 15.18 14.43 -16.09
N GLU A 54 15.81 15.22 -15.22
CA GLU A 54 15.59 15.08 -13.77
C GLU A 54 14.14 15.41 -13.39
N ASP A 55 13.61 16.50 -13.94
CA ASP A 55 12.26 16.97 -13.64
C ASP A 55 11.20 15.97 -14.13
N GLU A 56 11.37 15.39 -15.32
CA GLU A 56 10.45 14.36 -15.84
C GLU A 56 10.50 13.08 -15.02
N PHE A 57 11.69 12.64 -14.59
CA PHE A 57 11.82 11.47 -13.73
C PHE A 57 11.14 11.68 -12.38
N GLN A 58 11.32 12.84 -11.76
CA GLN A 58 10.67 13.17 -10.49
C GLN A 58 9.14 13.23 -10.63
N LEU A 59 8.64 13.80 -11.74
CA LEU A 59 7.20 13.85 -12.02
C LEU A 59 6.60 12.45 -12.16
N GLU A 60 7.29 11.53 -12.82
CA GLU A 60 6.84 10.13 -12.92
C GLU A 60 6.89 9.39 -11.58
N LEU A 61 7.92 9.63 -10.74
CA LEU A 61 7.94 9.08 -9.39
C LEU A 61 6.78 9.59 -8.53
N ASP A 62 6.44 10.87 -8.64
CA ASP A 62 5.29 11.45 -7.95
C ASP A 62 3.97 10.82 -8.43
N ARG A 63 3.88 10.52 -9.74
CA ARG A 63 2.72 9.79 -10.29
C ARG A 63 2.61 8.38 -9.72
N GLU A 64 3.70 7.62 -9.65
CA GLU A 64 3.70 6.28 -9.07
C GLU A 64 3.34 6.31 -7.57
N ARG A 65 3.81 7.31 -6.82
CA ARG A 65 3.42 7.52 -5.42
C ARG A 65 1.90 7.72 -5.29
N LEU A 66 1.29 8.53 -6.17
CA LEU A 66 -0.16 8.77 -6.15
C LEU A 66 -0.96 7.52 -6.51
N LEU A 67 -0.45 6.65 -7.39
CA LEU A 67 -1.07 5.36 -7.70
C LEU A 67 -1.07 4.45 -6.48
N VAL A 68 0.07 4.29 -5.81
CA VAL A 68 0.18 3.50 -4.57
C VAL A 68 -0.75 4.07 -3.48
N GLU A 69 -0.85 5.39 -3.37
CA GLU A 69 -1.78 6.05 -2.43
C GLU A 69 -3.24 5.69 -2.74
N ALA A 70 -3.65 5.70 -4.01
CA ALA A 70 -5.00 5.32 -4.43
C ALA A 70 -5.31 3.84 -4.16
N GLU A 71 -4.35 2.94 -4.37
CA GLU A 71 -4.47 1.52 -4.05
C GLU A 71 -4.61 1.30 -2.53
N MET A 72 -3.80 1.99 -1.72
CA MET A 72 -3.89 1.94 -0.26
C MET A 72 -5.22 2.49 0.28
N LEU A 73 -5.82 3.51 -0.36
CA LEU A 73 -7.17 3.96 -0.03
C LEU A 73 -8.22 2.87 -0.30
N THR A 74 -8.04 2.08 -1.35
CA THR A 74 -8.92 0.94 -1.65
C THR A 74 -8.84 -0.12 -0.54
N TRP A 75 -7.62 -0.44 -0.08
CA TRP A 75 -7.41 -1.30 1.08
C TRP A 75 -8.08 -0.77 2.35
N GLN A 76 -7.97 0.52 2.62
CA GLN A 76 -8.61 1.16 3.77
C GLN A 76 -10.15 1.02 3.72
N ILE A 77 -10.75 1.23 2.55
CA ILE A 77 -12.20 1.08 2.35
C ILE A 77 -12.63 -0.36 2.58
N ALA A 78 -11.87 -1.33 2.04
CA ALA A 78 -12.15 -2.75 2.23
C ALA A 78 -12.09 -3.15 3.71
N ALA A 79 -11.03 -2.74 4.42
CA ALA A 79 -10.87 -3.00 5.85
C ALA A 79 -12.03 -2.41 6.67
N LYS A 80 -12.45 -1.17 6.36
CA LYS A 80 -13.60 -0.53 7.02
C LYS A 80 -14.90 -1.32 6.78
N ALA A 81 -15.12 -1.82 5.57
CA ALA A 81 -16.30 -2.61 5.24
C ALA A 81 -16.31 -3.93 6.03
N ASP A 82 -15.16 -4.60 6.17
CA ASP A 82 -15.07 -5.85 6.93
C ASP A 82 -15.30 -5.67 8.42
N VAL A 83 -14.76 -4.58 9.01
CA VAL A 83 -15.09 -4.18 10.40
C VAL A 83 -16.61 -4.02 10.56
N GLN A 84 -17.26 -3.29 9.64
CA GLN A 84 -18.72 -3.07 9.72
C GLN A 84 -19.52 -4.37 9.59
N LYS A 85 -19.10 -5.30 8.71
CA LYS A 85 -19.73 -6.62 8.57
C LYS A 85 -19.65 -7.41 9.87
N VAL A 86 -18.49 -7.42 10.52
CA VAL A 86 -18.29 -8.13 11.79
C VAL A 86 -19.18 -7.52 12.88
N VAL A 87 -19.18 -6.20 13.04
CA VAL A 87 -20.04 -5.50 14.01
C VAL A 87 -21.51 -5.88 13.78
N ASN A 88 -22.00 -5.73 12.55
CA ASN A 88 -23.41 -6.02 12.22
C ASN A 88 -23.79 -7.48 12.53
N LYS A 89 -22.93 -8.44 12.14
CA LYS A 89 -23.17 -9.87 12.39
C LYS A 89 -23.21 -10.18 13.88
N THR A 90 -22.30 -9.61 14.66
CA THR A 90 -22.24 -9.81 16.12
C THR A 90 -23.50 -9.30 16.79
N PHE A 91 -23.92 -8.06 16.51
CA PHE A 91 -25.12 -7.49 17.13
C PHE A 91 -26.40 -8.20 16.68
N HIS A 92 -26.47 -8.65 15.42
CA HIS A 92 -27.58 -9.48 14.95
C HIS A 92 -27.66 -10.82 15.69
N ALA A 93 -26.53 -11.47 15.95
CA ALA A 93 -26.48 -12.72 16.72
C ALA A 93 -26.84 -12.52 18.20
N LEU A 94 -26.39 -11.43 18.81
CA LEU A 94 -26.76 -11.07 20.19
C LEU A 94 -28.26 -10.79 20.31
N ALA A 95 -28.83 -10.02 19.38
CA ALA A 95 -30.26 -9.73 19.36
C ALA A 95 -31.10 -11.01 19.30
N LYS A 96 -30.69 -12.01 18.51
CA LYS A 96 -31.35 -13.33 18.43
C LYS A 96 -31.23 -14.20 19.68
N THR A 97 -30.25 -13.92 20.55
CA THR A 97 -30.05 -14.69 21.78
C THR A 97 -30.90 -14.14 22.93
N ILE A 98 -31.20 -12.83 22.89
CA ILE A 98 -31.88 -12.11 23.98
C ILE A 98 -33.37 -11.90 23.69
N LEU A 99 -33.77 -11.91 22.41
CA LEU A 99 -35.16 -11.90 21.95
C LEU A 99 -35.62 -13.32 21.61
#